data_AF-A0A258W6J1-F1
#
_entry.id   AF-A0A258W6J1-F1
#
_cell.length_a   1.000
_cell.length_b   1.000
_cell.length_c   1.000
_cell.angle_alpha   90.00
_cell.angle_beta   90.00
_cell.angle_gamma   90.00
#
_symmetry.space_group_name_H-M   'P 1'
#
loop_
_entity.id
_entity.type
_entity.pdbx_description
1 polymer ?
#
loop_
_entity_poly.entity_id
_entity_poly.type
_entity_poly.pdbx_seq_one_letter_code
_entity_poly.pdbx_strand_id
1 'polypeptide(L)' 'MNQREPTNPAVFKDFIVVFAVPTIINKVFMIYFGLMYADHPGDGYGYGLVATILVLCFTMGRLIWKYRHNPDP' A
#
# COMPACT_ATOMS: atom_id res chain seq x y z
N MET A 1 -3.12 20.94 29.15
CA MET A 1 -3.45 19.52 29.45
C MET A 1 -2.99 18.70 28.27
N ASN A 2 -1.94 17.88 28.42
CA ASN A 2 -1.47 16.98 27.35
C ASN A 2 -2.48 15.85 27.20
N GLN A 3 -3.39 15.97 26.25
CA GLN A 3 -4.27 14.87 25.85
C GLN A 3 -3.43 13.87 25.05
N ARG A 4 -2.84 12.90 25.75
CA ARG A 4 -2.38 11.69 25.08
C ARG A 4 -3.63 10.88 24.77
N GLU A 5 -4.10 10.96 23.53
CA GLU A 5 -5.11 10.03 23.02
C GLU A 5 -4.69 8.61 23.40
N PRO A 6 -5.60 7.77 23.93
CA PRO A 6 -5.26 6.38 24.17
C PRO A 6 -4.86 5.78 22.82
N THR A 7 -3.61 5.37 22.68
CA THR A 7 -3.12 4.60 21.53
C THR A 7 -3.94 3.32 21.48
N ASN A 8 -5.10 3.38 20.83
CA ASN A 8 -6.01 2.25 20.78
C ASN A 8 -5.31 1.21 19.89
N PRO A 9 -4.87 0.06 20.44
CA PRO A 9 -4.11 -0.93 19.68
C PRO A 9 -4.91 -1.44 18.47
N ALA A 10 -6.25 -1.30 18.48
CA ALA A 10 -7.10 -1.63 17.35
C ALA A 10 -6.87 -0.71 16.13
N VAL A 11 -6.69 0.60 16.34
CA VAL A 11 -6.46 1.56 15.23
C VAL A 11 -5.08 1.36 14.62
N PHE A 12 -4.06 1.08 15.44
CA PHE A 12 -2.72 0.78 14.95
C PHE A 12 -2.67 -0.55 14.18
N LYS A 13 -3.36 -1.58 14.68
CA LYS A 13 -3.50 -2.86 13.97
C LYS A 13 -4.22 -2.69 12.64
N ASP A 14 -5.30 -1.91 12.60
CA ASP A 14 -6.03 -1.60 11.36
C ASP A 14 -5.16 -0.83 10.38
N PHE A 15 -4.39 0.15 10.83
CA PHE A 15 -3.43 0.87 9.99
C PHE A 15 -2.37 -0.09 9.41
N ILE A 16 -1.80 -0.97 10.22
CA ILE A 16 -0.81 -1.95 9.74
C ILE A 16 -1.41 -2.87 8.69
N VAL A 17 -2.58 -3.45 8.96
CA VAL A 17 -3.20 -4.44 8.08
C VAL A 17 -3.71 -3.79 6.79
N VAL A 18 -4.26 -2.58 6.85
CA VAL A 18 -4.88 -1.92 5.70
C VAL A 18 -3.87 -1.12 4.87
N PHE A 19 -2.80 -0.61 5.49
CA PHE A 19 -1.82 0.24 4.80
C PHE A 19 -0.42 -0.35 4.77
N ALA A 20 0.16 -0.70 5.93
CA ALA A 20 1.56 -1.10 5.99
C ALA A 20 1.83 -2.42 5.25
N VAL A 21 1.00 -3.44 5.48
CA VAL A 21 1.14 -4.77 4.85
C VAL A 21 1.02 -4.67 3.32
N PRO A 22 -0.03 -4.06 2.74
CA PRO A 22 -0.12 -3.90 1.28
C PRO A 22 1.01 -3.08 0.69
N THR A 23 1.47 -2.03 1.39
CA THR A 23 2.56 -1.17 0.93
C THR A 23 3.89 -1.92 0.86
N ILE A 24 4.22 -2.70 1.89
CA ILE A 24 5.45 -3.51 1.92
C ILE A 24 5.39 -4.56 0.81
N ILE A 25 4.26 -5.27 0.67
CA ILE A 25 4.07 -6.28 -0.37
C ILE A 25 4.25 -5.64 -1.75
N ASN A 26 3.55 -4.54 -2.04
CA ASN A 26 3.69 -3.83 -3.32
C ASN A 26 5.12 -3.39 -3.59
N LYS A 27 5.83 -2.89 -2.58
CA LYS A 27 7.21 -2.44 -2.75
C LYS A 27 8.14 -3.60 -3.12
N VAL A 28 7.97 -4.76 -2.49
CA VAL A 28 8.74 -5.97 -2.82
C VAL A 28 8.45 -6.41 -4.25
N PHE A 29 7.18 -6.48 -4.65
CA PHE A 29 6.80 -6.84 -6.02
C PHE A 29 7.32 -5.84 -7.05
N MET A 30 7.24 -4.54 -6.76
CA MET A 30 7.73 -3.49 -7.66
C MET A 30 9.24 -3.56 -7.85
N ILE A 31 10.00 -3.87 -6.79
CA ILE A 31 11.44 -4.10 -6.88
C ILE A 31 11.72 -5.38 -7.68
N TYR A 32 11.03 -6.49 -7.37
CA TYR A 32 11.24 -7.76 -8.07
C TYR A 32 10.95 -7.65 -9.56
N PHE A 33 9.75 -7.18 -9.93
CA PHE A 33 9.38 -7.02 -11.33
C PHE A 33 10.18 -5.92 -12.02
N GLY A 34 10.61 -4.88 -11.31
CA GLY A 34 11.46 -3.82 -11.86
C GLY A 34 12.85 -4.32 -12.21
N LEU A 35 13.47 -5.07 -11.29
CA LEU A 35 14.77 -5.71 -11.53
C LEU A 35 14.68 -6.73 -12.67
N MET A 36 13.66 -7.60 -12.64
CA MET A 36 13.48 -8.61 -13.69
C MET A 36 13.15 -7.99 -15.05
N TYR A 37 12.38 -6.91 -15.09
CA TYR A 37 12.11 -6.18 -16.34
C TYR A 37 13.37 -5.53 -16.90
N ALA A 38 14.25 -5.01 -16.04
CA ALA A 38 15.52 -4.40 -16.46
C ALA A 38 16.53 -5.45 -16.95
N ASP A 39 16.60 -6.61 -16.28
CA ASP A 39 17.55 -7.68 -16.58
C ASP A 39 17.09 -8.58 -17.74
N HIS A 40 15.78 -8.85 -17.83
CA HIS A 40 15.15 -9.70 -18.85
C HIS A 40 14.03 -8.94 -19.59
N PRO A 41 14.39 -7.95 -20.44
CA PRO A 41 13.40 -7.19 -21.19
C PRO A 41 12.69 -8.09 -22.21
N GLY A 42 11.36 -8.09 -22.17
CA GLY A 42 10.52 -8.85 -23.12
C GLY A 42 9.91 -10.14 -22.56
N ASP A 43 10.39 -10.65 -21.43
CA ASP A 43 9.90 -11.90 -20.81
C ASP A 43 8.56 -11.74 -20.04
N GLY A 44 7.86 -10.62 -20.26
CA GLY A 44 6.56 -10.37 -19.67
C GLY A 44 6.57 -9.83 -18.23
N TYR A 45 7.73 -9.65 -17.60
CA TYR A 45 7.86 -9.02 -16.28
C TYR A 45 7.29 -7.59 -16.22
N GLY A 46 7.20 -6.91 -17.37
CA GLY A 46 6.53 -5.61 -17.50
C GLY A 46 5.03 -5.66 -17.17
N TYR A 47 4.34 -6.76 -17.51
CA TYR A 47 2.93 -6.95 -17.13
C TYR A 47 2.77 -7.08 -15.62
N GLY A 48 3.70 -7.80 -14.98
CA GLY A 48 3.76 -7.90 -13.52
C GLY A 48 3.98 -6.55 -12.85
N LEU A 49 4.91 -5.74 -13.39
CA LEU A 49 5.18 -4.40 -12.91
C LEU A 49 3.94 -3.48 -13.02
N VAL A 50 3.28 -3.47 -14.18
CA VAL A 50 2.04 -2.69 -14.40
C VAL A 50 0.92 -3.16 -13.47
N ALA A 51 0.71 -4.46 -13.31
CA ALA A 51 -0.29 -5.00 -12.39
C ALA A 51 -0.04 -4.56 -10.94
N THR A 52 1.23 -4.56 -10.51
CA THR A 52 1.62 -4.13 -9.16
C THR A 52 1.33 -2.65 -8.94
N ILE A 53 1.59 -1.80 -9.94
CA ILE A 53 1.24 -0.37 -9.90
C ILE A 53 -0.27 -0.18 -9.80
N LEU A 54 -1.05 -0.90 -10.61
CA LEU A 54 -2.52 -0.81 -10.56
C LEU A 54 -3.07 -1.22 -9.19
N VAL A 55 -2.54 -2.29 -8.59
CA VAL A 55 -2.91 -2.73 -7.24
C VAL A 55 -2.55 -1.66 -6.21
N LEU A 56 -1.39 -1.02 -6.32
CA LEU A 56 -1.01 0.09 -5.44
C LEU A 56 -2.01 1.25 -5.54
N CYS A 57 -2.29 1.72 -6.76
CA CYS A 57 -3.25 2.80 -7.00
C CYS A 57 -4.64 2.45 -6.46
N PHE A 58 -5.10 1.21 -6.67
CA PHE A 58 -6.39 0.75 -6.15
C PHE A 58 -6.41 0.72 -4.61
N THR A 59 -5.34 0.22 -3.98
CA THR A 59 -5.26 0.14 -2.51
C THR A 59 -5.22 1.53 -1.87
N MET A 60 -4.44 2.46 -2.45
CA MET A 60 -4.43 3.86 -2.01
C MET A 60 -5.78 4.54 -2.24
N GLY A 61 -6.39 4.33 -3.41
CA GLY A 61 -7.72 4.87 -3.72
C GLY A 61 -8.79 4.36 -2.76
N ARG A 62 -8.76 3.06 -2.43
CA ARG A 62 -9.65 2.45 -1.43
C ARG A 62 -9.41 3.02 -0.02
N LEU A 63 -8.15 3.24 0.36
CA LEU A 63 -7.81 3.83 1.65
C LEU A 63 -8.34 5.26 1.74
N ILE A 64 -8.06 6.11 0.74
CA ILE A 64 -8.57 7.47 0.65
C ILE A 64 -10.10 7.47 0.71
N TRP A 65 -10.77 6.59 -0.05
CA TRP A 65 -12.22 6.47 -0.02
C TRP A 65 -12.77 6.01 1.33
N LYS A 66 -12.07 5.11 2.04
CA LYS A 66 -12.48 4.65 3.37
C LYS A 66 -12.40 5.76 4.41
N TYR A 67 -11.37 6.60 4.34
CA TYR A 67 -11.17 7.71 5.29
C TYR A 67 -11.81 9.04 4.86
N ARG A 68 -12.39 9.13 3.66
CA ARG A 68 -13.05 10.36 3.16
C ARG A 68 -14.23 10.85 4.03
N HIS A 69 -14.81 9.97 4.85
CA HIS A 69 -16.00 10.24 5.66
C HIS A 69 -15.70 10.32 7.16
N ASN A 70 -14.42 10.36 7.55
CA ASN A 70 -14.08 10.80 8.89
C ASN A 70 -13.93 12.33 8.82
N PRO A 71 -14.95 13.13 9.20
CA PRO A 71 -14.67 14.50 9.61
C PRO A 71 -13.65 14.41 10.74
N ASP A 72 -12.56 15.17 10.63
CA ASP A 72 -11.60 15.35 11.71
C ASP A 72 -12.33 15.57 13.05
N PRO A 73 -11.89 14.95 14.17
CA PRO A 73 -12.29 15.40 15.49
C PRO A 73 -11.78 16.82 15.80
#